data_AF-A0A1B6GHB4-F1
#
_entry.id   AF-A0A1B6GHB4-F1
#
_cell.length_a   1.000
_cell.length_b   1.000
_cell.length_c   1.000
_cell.angle_alpha   90.00
_cell.angle_beta   90.00
_cell.angle_gamma   90.00
#
_symmetry.space_group_name_H-M   'P 1'
#
loop_
_entity.id
_entity.type
_entity.pdbx_description
1 polymer ?
#
loop_
_entity_poly.entity_id
_entity_poly.type
_entity_poly.pdbx_seq_one_letter_code
_entity_poly.pdbx_strand_id
1 'polypeptide(L)'
;MCLKFIVMVAALVVVGGAVWFFVFRDKTPNNGNGNSAPLNSLCNTILSGDIQLEVSRYKSTVNQIIGSVLAGSFRHRVDDELSTFVDKFGNRLSGSTNLENSIDYMLKLFESHQLDNVHGENVSVPQWNRGNESC
;
A
#
# COMPACT_ATOMS: atom_id res chain seq x y z
N MET A 1 29.94 35.91 -15.45
CA MET A 1 29.57 34.93 -14.41
C MET A 1 28.33 34.18 -14.88
N CYS A 2 28.47 33.07 -15.62
CA CYS A 2 27.30 32.23 -15.94
C CYS A 2 27.70 30.78 -16.23
N LEU A 3 28.81 30.54 -16.94
CA LEU A 3 29.19 29.17 -17.30
C LEU A 3 29.81 28.37 -16.14
N LYS A 4 30.66 28.99 -15.32
CA LYS A 4 31.27 28.35 -14.13
C LYS A 4 30.23 27.97 -13.06
N PHE A 5 29.13 28.70 -12.95
CA PHE A 5 28.08 28.44 -11.95
C PHE A 5 27.19 27.27 -12.39
N ILE A 6 26.85 27.19 -13.68
CA ILE A 6 26.07 26.08 -14.26
C ILE A 6 26.81 24.75 -14.12
N VAL A 7 28.13 24.74 -14.38
CA VAL A 7 28.95 23.51 -14.24
C VAL A 7 29.03 23.02 -12.80
N MET A 8 29.09 23.92 -11.82
CA MET A 8 29.10 23.56 -10.38
C MET A 8 27.75 23.03 -9.90
N VAL A 9 26.63 23.61 -10.36
CA VAL A 9 25.28 23.12 -10.03
C VAL A 9 25.01 21.78 -10.69
N ALA A 10 25.42 21.58 -11.94
CA ALA A 10 25.32 20.28 -12.62
C ALA A 10 26.15 19.20 -11.91
N ALA A 11 27.37 19.52 -11.47
CA ALA A 11 28.20 18.59 -10.71
C ALA A 11 27.58 18.22 -9.34
N LEU A 12 26.96 19.18 -8.64
CA LEU A 12 26.25 18.94 -7.38
C LEU A 12 24.98 18.10 -7.56
N VAL A 13 24.25 18.23 -8.67
CA VAL A 13 23.08 17.39 -8.96
C VAL A 13 23.48 15.97 -9.37
N VAL A 14 24.59 15.80 -10.09
CA VAL A 14 25.11 14.48 -10.45
C VAL A 14 25.66 13.74 -9.22
N VAL A 15 26.41 14.44 -8.35
CA VAL A 15 26.93 13.86 -7.11
C VAL A 15 25.83 13.69 -6.07
N GLY A 16 24.96 14.69 -5.89
CA GLY A 16 23.84 14.65 -4.95
C GLY A 16 22.75 13.65 -5.36
N GLY A 17 22.48 13.50 -6.66
CA GLY A 17 21.57 12.49 -7.18
C GLY A 17 22.10 11.07 -6.97
N ALA A 18 23.39 10.83 -7.20
CA ALA A 18 24.01 9.55 -6.90
C ALA A 18 24.04 9.25 -5.38
N VAL A 19 24.36 10.25 -4.55
CA VAL A 19 24.33 10.11 -3.08
C VAL A 19 22.92 9.83 -2.60
N TRP A 20 21.88 10.50 -3.11
CA TRP A 20 20.49 10.23 -2.74
C TRP A 20 20.03 8.85 -3.22
N PHE A 21 20.47 8.42 -4.41
CA PHE A 21 20.23 7.06 -4.92
C PHE A 21 20.97 5.96 -4.13
N PHE A 22 21.99 6.32 -3.35
CA PHE A 22 22.70 5.41 -2.45
C PHE A 22 22.23 5.50 -0.99
N VAL A 23 21.77 6.66 -0.54
CA VAL A 23 21.28 6.92 0.83
C VAL A 23 19.81 6.53 0.98
N PHE A 24 19.01 6.71 -0.07
CA PHE A 24 17.55 6.51 -0.06
C PHE A 24 17.08 5.39 -0.98
N ARG A 25 17.97 4.50 -1.42
CA ARG A 25 17.57 3.24 -2.03
C ARG A 25 17.37 2.21 -0.94
N ASP A 26 16.13 1.78 -0.77
CA ASP A 26 15.82 0.55 -0.05
C ASP A 26 16.68 -0.57 -0.65
N LYS A 27 17.69 -1.01 0.10
CA LYS A 27 18.30 -2.31 -0.12
C LYS A 27 17.20 -3.32 0.17
N THR A 28 16.48 -3.77 -0.85
CA THR A 28 15.98 -5.14 -0.81
C THR A 28 17.20 -6.01 -0.56
N PRO A 29 17.25 -6.79 0.54
CA PRO A 29 18.45 -7.54 0.87
C PRO A 29 18.73 -8.54 -0.26
N ASN A 30 19.83 -8.30 -0.98
CA ASN A 30 20.46 -9.31 -1.80
C ASN A 30 20.99 -10.36 -0.82
N ASN A 31 20.31 -11.51 -0.74
CA ASN A 31 20.71 -12.64 0.08
C ASN A 31 22.01 -13.24 -0.45
N GLY A 32 23.12 -12.69 0.04
CA GLY A 32 24.46 -13.24 -0.07
C GLY A 32 24.96 -13.64 1.31
N ASN A 33 24.55 -14.82 1.78
CA ASN A 33 25.12 -15.63 2.86
C ASN A 33 25.09 -15.09 4.31
N GLY A 34 24.31 -15.79 5.15
CA GLY A 34 24.73 -16.12 6.53
C GLY A 34 23.88 -15.52 7.67
N ASN A 35 22.89 -16.30 8.15
CA ASN A 35 22.18 -16.13 9.43
C ASN A 35 20.97 -15.18 9.50
N SER A 36 20.15 -15.08 8.45
CA SER A 36 18.71 -15.15 8.73
C SER A 36 18.42 -16.61 9.04
N ALA A 37 17.96 -16.96 10.25
CA ALA A 37 17.37 -18.27 10.48
C ALA A 37 16.42 -18.50 9.28
N PRO A 38 16.68 -19.53 8.45
CA PRO A 38 16.02 -19.57 7.16
C PRO A 38 14.53 -19.69 7.48
N LEU A 39 13.68 -18.90 6.82
CA LEU A 39 12.26 -18.77 7.15
C LEU A 39 11.59 -20.16 7.27
N ASN A 40 12.13 -21.15 6.54
CA ASN A 40 11.83 -22.57 6.64
C ASN A 40 12.12 -23.23 8.01
N SER A 41 13.20 -22.88 8.72
CA SER A 41 13.57 -23.40 10.04
C SER A 41 12.59 -22.97 11.13
N LEU A 42 11.96 -21.80 10.96
CA LEU A 42 10.99 -21.24 11.90
C LEU A 42 9.58 -21.75 11.58
N CYS A 43 9.26 -21.92 10.30
CA CYS A 43 8.03 -22.62 9.88
C CYS A 43 8.02 -24.09 10.32
N ASN A 44 9.18 -24.77 10.33
CA ASN A 44 9.28 -26.18 10.72
C ASN A 44 9.04 -26.45 12.20
N THR A 45 9.26 -25.45 13.06
CA THR A 45 9.06 -25.56 14.51
C THR A 45 7.69 -25.06 14.96
N ILE A 46 7.05 -24.17 14.19
CA ILE A 46 5.75 -23.57 14.54
C ILE A 46 4.58 -24.26 13.82
N LEU A 47 4.75 -24.66 12.54
CA LEU A 47 3.69 -25.30 11.77
C LEU A 47 3.93 -26.81 11.67
N SER A 48 2.87 -27.59 11.85
CA SER A 48 2.88 -29.02 11.54
C SER A 48 3.10 -29.26 10.02
N GLY A 49 3.68 -30.41 9.68
CA GLY A 49 3.98 -30.77 8.30
C GLY A 49 2.77 -30.74 7.36
N ASP A 50 1.59 -31.07 7.88
CA ASP A 50 0.33 -31.05 7.10
C ASP A 50 -0.06 -29.64 6.65
N ILE A 51 0.04 -28.65 7.54
CA ILE A 51 -0.26 -27.25 7.22
C ILE A 51 0.77 -26.68 6.25
N GLN A 52 2.04 -27.06 6.39
CA GLN A 52 3.07 -26.64 5.44
C GLN A 52 2.80 -27.16 4.02
N LEU A 53 2.36 -28.42 3.90
CA LEU A 53 1.96 -29.01 2.64
C LEU A 53 0.75 -28.28 2.04
N GLU A 54 -0.25 -27.98 2.85
CA GLU A 54 -1.42 -27.21 2.41
C GLU A 54 -1.03 -25.83 1.87
N VAL A 55 -0.25 -25.05 2.64
CA VAL A 55 0.21 -23.71 2.23
C VAL A 55 1.02 -23.77 0.94
N SER A 56 1.86 -24.79 0.79
CA SER A 56 2.70 -24.95 -0.42
C SER A 56 1.87 -25.14 -1.69
N ARG A 57 0.67 -25.73 -1.60
CA ARG A 57 -0.22 -25.94 -2.76
C ARG A 57 -0.77 -24.63 -3.32
N TYR A 58 -1.02 -23.64 -2.47
CA TYR A 58 -1.55 -22.34 -2.91
C TYR A 58 -0.52 -21.45 -3.60
N LYS A 59 0.77 -21.81 -3.58
CA LYS A 59 1.87 -21.00 -4.13
C LYS A 59 1.64 -20.55 -5.57
N SER A 60 1.12 -21.45 -6.42
CA SER A 60 0.84 -21.12 -7.83
C SER A 60 -0.22 -20.03 -7.96
N THR A 61 -1.35 -20.20 -7.27
CA THR A 61 -2.45 -19.22 -7.23
C THR A 61 -1.97 -17.87 -6.69
N VAL A 62 -1.20 -17.87 -5.60
CA VAL A 62 -0.63 -16.64 -5.02
C VAL A 62 0.26 -15.92 -6.03
N ASN A 63 1.13 -16.65 -6.73
CA ASN A 63 1.99 -16.05 -7.75
C ASN A 63 1.20 -15.46 -8.93
N GLN A 64 0.09 -16.09 -9.32
CA GLN A 64 -0.80 -15.55 -10.36
C GLN A 64 -1.46 -14.24 -9.91
N ILE A 65 -1.91 -14.16 -8.65
CA ILE A 65 -2.49 -12.94 -8.08
C ILE A 65 -1.44 -11.83 -8.04
N ILE A 66 -0.24 -12.12 -7.49
CA ILE A 66 0.86 -11.16 -7.41
C ILE A 66 1.25 -10.66 -8.81
N GLY A 67 1.39 -11.57 -9.79
CA GLY A 67 1.70 -11.19 -11.17
C GLY A 67 0.63 -10.29 -11.78
N SER A 68 -0.65 -10.59 -11.51
CA SER A 68 -1.78 -9.82 -12.02
C SER A 68 -1.85 -8.40 -11.45
N VAL A 69 -1.53 -8.24 -10.16
CA VAL A 69 -1.54 -6.94 -9.48
C VAL A 69 -0.30 -6.10 -9.82
N LEU A 70 0.88 -6.71 -9.92
CA LEU A 70 2.12 -5.97 -10.13
C LEU A 70 2.40 -5.65 -11.60
N ALA A 71 2.08 -6.56 -12.52
CA ALA A 71 2.44 -6.44 -13.94
C ALA A 71 1.26 -6.65 -14.89
N GLY A 72 0.16 -7.23 -14.41
CA GLY A 72 -1.02 -7.55 -15.21
C GLY A 72 -2.01 -6.38 -15.37
N SER A 73 -3.25 -6.75 -15.64
CA SER A 73 -4.36 -5.83 -15.91
C SER A 73 -4.79 -4.99 -14.70
N PHE A 74 -4.43 -5.41 -13.49
CA PHE A 74 -4.77 -4.72 -12.24
C PHE A 74 -3.66 -3.78 -11.74
N ARG A 75 -2.59 -3.61 -12.52
CA ARG A 75 -1.49 -2.69 -12.17
C ARG A 75 -2.03 -1.26 -12.03
N HIS A 76 -1.59 -0.57 -10.98
CA HIS A 76 -2.02 0.79 -10.59
C HIS A 76 -3.49 0.95 -10.17
N ARG A 77 -4.35 -0.05 -10.36
CA ARG A 77 -5.78 0.07 -10.03
C ARG A 77 -6.03 0.47 -8.58
N VAL A 78 -5.32 -0.18 -7.66
CA VAL A 78 -5.44 0.12 -6.21
C VAL A 78 -5.08 1.57 -5.91
N ASP A 79 -4.03 2.09 -6.55
CA ASP A 79 -3.56 3.46 -6.36
C ASP A 79 -4.54 4.48 -6.98
N ASP A 80 -5.00 4.22 -8.21
CA ASP A 80 -5.96 5.08 -8.90
C ASP A 80 -7.30 5.19 -8.14
N GLU A 81 -7.83 4.06 -7.67
CA GLU A 81 -9.07 4.01 -6.89
C GLU A 81 -8.89 4.68 -5.53
N LEU A 82 -7.77 4.45 -4.87
CA LEU A 82 -7.46 5.08 -3.58
C LEU A 82 -7.28 6.60 -3.73
N SER A 83 -6.53 7.07 -4.74
CA SER A 83 -6.35 8.51 -5.01
C SER A 83 -7.70 9.16 -5.28
N THR A 84 -8.51 8.56 -6.17
CA THR A 84 -9.86 9.06 -6.49
C THR A 84 -10.72 9.14 -5.23
N PHE A 85 -10.64 8.14 -4.36
CA PHE A 85 -11.41 8.10 -3.12
C PHE A 85 -10.96 9.14 -2.09
N VAL A 86 -9.65 9.32 -1.91
CA VAL A 86 -9.08 10.31 -0.98
C VAL A 86 -9.35 11.72 -1.48
N ASP A 87 -9.15 11.99 -2.76
CA ASP A 87 -9.36 13.33 -3.35
C ASP A 87 -10.84 13.72 -3.36
N LYS A 88 -11.74 12.74 -3.52
CA LYS A 88 -13.19 12.98 -3.54
C LYS A 88 -13.76 13.31 -2.15
N PHE A 89 -13.33 12.62 -1.10
CA PHE A 89 -13.93 12.76 0.24
C PHE A 89 -13.05 13.48 1.25
N GLY A 90 -11.74 13.30 1.24
CA GLY A 90 -10.86 13.88 2.27
C GLY A 90 -11.19 13.38 3.69
N ASN A 91 -11.43 14.31 4.62
CA ASN A 91 -11.63 14.02 6.04
C ASN A 91 -13.01 13.39 6.33
N ARG A 92 -13.01 12.21 6.96
CA ARG A 92 -14.21 11.38 7.19
C ARG A 92 -14.33 10.97 8.64
N LEU A 93 -14.66 11.96 9.48
CA LEU A 93 -14.84 11.72 10.91
C LEU A 93 -16.11 10.89 11.16
N SER A 94 -16.08 10.02 12.16
CA SER A 94 -17.24 9.24 12.60
C SER A 94 -18.46 10.11 12.92
N GLY A 95 -19.62 9.73 12.38
CA GLY A 95 -20.88 10.48 12.51
C GLY A 95 -21.00 11.70 11.59
N SER A 96 -20.00 11.98 10.74
CA SER A 96 -20.12 13.05 9.75
C SER A 96 -20.86 12.58 8.49
N THR A 97 -21.59 13.49 7.84
CA THR A 97 -22.26 13.20 6.55
C THR A 97 -21.28 12.78 5.46
N ASN A 98 -20.03 13.28 5.51
CA ASN A 98 -19.02 12.91 4.55
C ASN A 98 -18.55 11.46 4.69
N LEU A 99 -18.55 10.92 5.93
CA LEU A 99 -18.32 9.49 6.14
C LEU A 99 -19.42 8.66 5.48
N GLU A 100 -20.69 8.98 5.72
CA GLU A 100 -21.84 8.25 5.15
C GLU A 100 -21.80 8.27 3.61
N ASN A 101 -21.55 9.43 2.99
CA ASN A 101 -21.40 9.55 1.54
C ASN A 101 -20.24 8.70 0.99
N SER A 102 -19.16 8.56 1.77
CA SER A 102 -18.01 7.73 1.38
C SER A 102 -18.30 6.25 1.48
N ILE A 103 -19.09 5.83 2.47
CA ILE A 103 -19.56 4.44 2.61
C ILE A 103 -20.46 4.07 1.43
N ASP A 104 -21.45 4.91 1.11
CA ASP A 104 -22.34 4.71 -0.05
C ASP A 104 -21.57 4.60 -1.37
N TYR A 105 -20.51 5.38 -1.52
CA TYR A 105 -19.64 5.30 -2.68
C TYR A 105 -18.88 3.98 -2.74
N MET A 106 -18.31 3.53 -1.61
CA MET A 106 -17.59 2.25 -1.55
C MET A 106 -18.50 1.07 -1.84
N LEU A 107 -19.74 1.07 -1.32
CA LEU A 107 -20.71 0.02 -1.61
C LEU A 107 -21.00 -0.07 -3.12
N LYS A 108 -21.26 1.07 -3.77
CA LYS A 108 -21.48 1.12 -5.23
C LYS A 108 -20.23 0.70 -6.02
N LEU A 109 -19.04 1.08 -5.56
CA LEU A 109 -17.78 0.69 -6.19
C LEU A 109 -17.61 -0.83 -6.12
N PHE A 110 -17.83 -1.43 -4.95
CA PHE A 110 -17.76 -2.88 -4.75
C PHE A 110 -18.80 -3.66 -5.57
N GLU A 111 -20.04 -3.15 -5.65
CA GLU A 111 -21.05 -3.69 -6.57
C GLU A 111 -20.60 -3.63 -8.03
N SER A 112 -19.96 -2.52 -8.45
CA SER A 112 -19.45 -2.38 -9.82
C SER A 112 -18.33 -3.36 -10.14
N HIS A 113 -17.55 -3.77 -9.13
CA HIS A 113 -16.55 -4.84 -9.23
C HIS A 113 -17.13 -6.24 -9.12
N GLN A 114 -18.46 -6.38 -8.99
CA GLN A 114 -19.15 -7.67 -8.90
C GLN A 114 -18.66 -8.50 -7.72
N LEU A 115 -18.34 -7.86 -6.59
CA LEU A 115 -18.00 -8.57 -5.37
C LEU A 115 -19.24 -9.24 -4.78
N ASP A 116 -19.04 -10.42 -4.19
CA ASP A 116 -20.11 -11.14 -3.52
C ASP A 116 -20.45 -10.49 -2.17
N ASN A 117 -21.73 -10.52 -1.80
CA ASN A 117 -22.22 -10.14 -0.48
C ASN A 117 -21.92 -8.68 -0.04
N VAL A 118 -22.03 -7.71 -0.95
CA VAL A 118 -21.82 -6.28 -0.64
C VAL A 118 -23.01 -5.72 0.14
N HIS A 119 -22.80 -5.32 1.40
CA HIS A 119 -23.77 -4.63 2.23
C HIS A 119 -23.07 -3.82 3.32
N GLY A 120 -23.75 -2.80 3.84
CA GLY A 120 -23.31 -2.05 5.02
C GLY A 120 -23.95 -2.60 6.29
N GLU A 121 -23.26 -2.45 7.41
CA GLU A 121 -23.79 -2.74 8.74
C GLU A 121 -23.91 -1.43 9.54
N ASN A 122 -25.05 -1.23 10.21
CA ASN A 122 -25.28 -0.03 10.98
C ASN A 122 -24.56 -0.08 12.33
N VAL A 123 -23.77 0.95 12.65
CA VAL A 123 -23.02 1.04 13.91
C VAL A 123 -23.27 2.39 14.58
N SER A 124 -23.75 2.35 15.83
CA SER A 124 -23.96 3.55 16.64
C SER A 124 -22.65 4.03 17.26
N VAL A 125 -22.25 5.27 16.96
CA VAL A 125 -21.05 5.91 17.50
C VAL A 125 -21.37 7.29 18.06
N PRO A 126 -20.66 7.76 19.11
CA PRO A 126 -20.81 9.13 19.57
C PRO A 126 -20.26 10.11 18.51
N GLN A 127 -21.03 11.15 18.21
CA GLN A 127 -20.63 12.17 17.25
C GLN A 127 -19.74 13.22 17.94
N TRP A 128 -18.49 13.38 17.46
CA TRP A 128 -17.61 14.45 17.90
C TRP A 128 -17.62 15.58 16.88
N ASN A 129 -17.92 16.80 17.32
CA ASN A 129 -17.87 18.00 16.49
C ASN A 129 -16.81 18.94 17.06
N ARG A 130 -15.86 19.37 16.22
CA ARG A 130 -14.86 20.36 16.61
C ARG A 130 -15.56 21.69 16.90
N GLY A 131 -15.30 22.24 18.07
CA GLY A 131 -15.76 23.59 18.44
C GLY A 131 -14.93 24.68 17.78
N ASN A 132 -15.15 25.93 18.16
CA ASN A 132 -14.32 27.04 17.71
C ASN A 132 -12.98 27.02 18.43
N GLU A 133 -11.89 27.01 17.68
CA GLU A 133 -10.51 27.03 18.21
C GLU A 133 -9.92 28.44 17.98
N SER A 134 -9.28 29.00 19.02
CA SER A 134 -8.55 30.28 18.94
C SER A 134 -7.05 30.03 19.05
N CYS A 135 -6.27 30.76 18.25
CA CYS A 135 -4.80 30.74 18.28
C CYS A 135 -4.23 31.40 19.55
#